data_AF-A0A7L5ADY8-F1
#
_entry.id   AF-A0A7L5ADY8-F1
#
_cell.length_a   1.000
_cell.length_b   1.000
_cell.length_c   1.000
_cell.angle_alpha   90.00
_cell.angle_beta   90.00
_cell.angle_gamma   90.00
#
_symmetry.space_group_name_H-M   'P 1'
#
loop_
_entity.id
_entity.type
_entity.pdbx_description
1 polymer ?
#
loop_
_entity_poly.entity_id
_entity_poly.type
_entity_poly.pdbx_seq_one_letter_code
_entity_poly.pdbx_strand_id
1 'polypeptide(L)'
;MNRRSQQKHTSQLAHHSSAEPGQVDNVNAVSRSVEFVSYSGPLPPPEVLRQFEEIIPGSAERIFSQFEAQSTHRRRMEATAISSGAFSQKLGTISGALIGLLGVGGGVWLSHDGKSLAGLSTLFSTLAVLVGTYLYKRHQQDNERAEKNKPSSPQAK
;
A
#
# COMPACT_ATOMS: atom_id res chain seq x y z
N MET A 1 2.73 -20.57 67.86
CA MET A 1 1.65 -21.30 67.15
C MET A 1 2.28 -22.51 66.46
N ASN A 2 1.64 -23.66 66.58
CA ASN A 2 2.20 -25.01 66.50
C ASN A 2 1.93 -25.66 65.13
N ARG A 3 2.89 -26.44 64.58
CA ARG A 3 2.75 -27.89 64.28
C ARG A 3 3.57 -28.38 63.07
N ARG A 4 4.42 -29.38 63.37
CA ARG A 4 4.65 -30.65 62.64
C ARG A 4 5.28 -30.51 61.23
N SER A 5 6.35 -31.20 60.84
CA SER A 5 6.94 -32.47 61.28
C SER A 5 8.29 -32.64 60.56
N GLN A 6 9.38 -32.71 61.33
CA GLN A 6 10.56 -33.58 61.23
C GLN A 6 10.75 -34.39 59.91
N GLN A 7 11.91 -34.28 59.22
CA GLN A 7 13.17 -35.04 59.45
C GLN A 7 12.96 -36.56 59.34
N LYS A 8 13.77 -37.41 58.68
CA LYS A 8 15.15 -37.39 58.20
C LYS A 8 15.45 -38.84 57.69
N HIS A 9 16.41 -38.97 56.77
CA HIS A 9 17.44 -40.03 56.72
C HIS A 9 17.11 -41.54 56.49
N THR A 10 17.89 -42.09 55.54
CA THR A 10 18.80 -43.26 55.74
C THR A 10 18.34 -44.65 55.27
N SER A 11 19.10 -45.09 54.26
CA SER A 11 19.71 -46.41 54.06
C SER A 11 18.94 -47.59 53.47
N GLN A 12 19.56 -48.08 52.39
CA GLN A 12 19.91 -49.48 52.12
C GLN A 12 18.82 -50.40 51.56
N LEU A 13 19.06 -50.88 50.34
CA LEU A 13 19.42 -52.28 50.09
C LEU A 13 20.02 -52.44 48.69
N ALA A 14 21.27 -52.89 48.67
CA ALA A 14 21.95 -53.45 47.51
C ALA A 14 21.52 -54.92 47.29
N HIS A 15 21.96 -55.48 46.15
CA HIS A 15 21.67 -56.79 45.53
C HIS A 15 20.55 -56.68 44.46
N HIS A 16 20.75 -57.00 43.18
CA HIS A 16 21.55 -58.08 42.62
C HIS A 16 21.72 -57.91 41.08
N SER A 17 22.98 -57.96 40.61
CA SER A 17 23.47 -58.73 39.44
C SER A 17 23.23 -58.29 37.98
N SER A 18 24.36 -57.90 37.36
CA SER A 18 24.91 -58.34 36.06
C SER A 18 24.09 -58.26 34.77
N ALA A 19 24.37 -57.24 33.95
CA ALA A 19 24.50 -57.35 32.49
C ALA A 19 25.33 -56.18 31.92
N GLU A 20 25.97 -56.43 30.79
CA GLU A 20 27.18 -55.83 30.18
C GLU A 20 27.07 -54.42 29.56
N PRO A 21 28.22 -53.81 29.16
CA PRO A 21 28.36 -52.40 28.81
C PRO A 21 27.92 -52.08 27.38
N GLY A 22 26.93 -51.21 27.24
CA GLY A 22 26.61 -50.53 25.98
C GLY A 22 27.36 -49.20 25.92
N GLN A 23 28.41 -49.16 25.11
CA GLN A 23 29.12 -47.96 24.72
C GLN A 23 28.11 -46.93 24.17
N VAL A 24 27.91 -45.84 24.90
CA VAL A 24 27.16 -44.68 24.38
C VAL A 24 28.04 -44.01 23.35
N ASP A 25 27.73 -44.28 22.08
CA ASP A 25 28.33 -43.59 20.95
C ASP A 25 28.27 -42.08 21.19
N ASN A 26 29.43 -41.44 21.15
CA ASN A 26 29.54 -39.99 21.16
C ASN A 26 28.88 -39.47 19.88
N VAL A 27 27.57 -39.21 19.94
CA VAL A 27 26.87 -38.45 18.91
C VAL A 27 27.42 -37.03 19.03
N ASN A 28 28.47 -36.75 18.26
CA ASN A 28 28.97 -35.40 18.05
C ASN A 28 27.79 -34.58 17.54
N ALA A 29 27.19 -33.80 18.44
CA ALA A 29 26.11 -32.89 18.12
C ALA A 29 26.69 -31.81 17.21
N VAL A 30 26.59 -32.02 15.90
CA VAL A 30 26.96 -31.01 14.90
C VAL A 30 25.97 -29.86 15.04
N SER A 31 26.38 -28.82 15.75
CA SER A 31 25.62 -27.57 15.83
C SER A 31 25.76 -26.86 14.49
N ARG A 32 24.68 -26.86 13.70
CA ARG A 32 24.61 -26.08 12.45
C ARG A 32 24.24 -24.64 12.80
N SER A 33 25.19 -23.71 12.66
CA SER A 33 24.87 -22.28 12.69
C SER A 33 24.27 -21.84 11.36
N VAL A 34 23.25 -21.00 11.40
CA VAL A 34 22.67 -20.32 10.23
C VAL A 34 22.90 -18.83 10.42
N GLU A 35 23.59 -18.19 9.48
CA GLU A 35 23.80 -16.75 9.47
C GLU A 35 22.73 -16.08 8.60
N PHE A 36 22.02 -15.10 9.15
CA PHE A 36 21.01 -14.32 8.44
C PHE A 36 21.56 -12.91 8.20
N VAL A 37 21.72 -12.54 6.92
CA VAL A 37 22.04 -11.17 6.52
C VAL A 37 20.76 -10.50 6.05
N SER A 38 20.29 -9.50 6.78
CA SER A 38 19.19 -8.64 6.35
C SER A 38 19.75 -7.34 5.79
N TYR A 39 19.21 -6.92 4.66
CA TYR A 39 19.52 -5.62 4.08
C TYR A 39 18.22 -4.94 3.69
N SER A 40 18.17 -3.63 3.88
CA SER A 40 17.05 -2.80 3.50
C SER A 40 17.55 -1.70 2.57
N GLY A 41 17.07 -1.75 1.34
CA GLY A 41 17.44 -0.79 0.32
C GLY A 41 17.10 -1.34 -1.06
N PRO A 42 17.01 -0.44 -2.05
CA PRO A 42 16.61 -0.82 -3.40
C PRO A 42 17.70 -1.52 -4.20
N LEU A 43 18.96 -1.47 -3.73
CA LEU A 43 20.14 -2.04 -4.38
C LEU A 43 20.86 -2.98 -3.42
N PRO A 44 21.49 -4.07 -3.87
CA PRO A 44 22.25 -4.95 -2.99
C PRO A 44 23.41 -4.19 -2.29
N PRO A 45 23.87 -4.63 -1.11
CA PRO A 45 25.04 -4.06 -0.46
C PRO A 45 26.27 -4.09 -1.38
N PRO A 46 27.22 -3.13 -1.25
CA PRO A 46 28.43 -3.09 -2.07
C PRO A 46 29.24 -4.39 -2.04
N GLU A 47 29.31 -5.05 -0.88
CA GLU A 47 30.03 -6.31 -0.72
C GLU A 47 29.43 -7.44 -1.58
N VAL A 48 28.10 -7.50 -1.64
CA VAL A 48 27.37 -8.47 -2.45
C VAL A 48 27.49 -8.15 -3.93
N LEU A 49 27.46 -6.86 -4.31
CA LEU A 49 27.68 -6.43 -5.70
C LEU A 49 29.09 -6.80 -6.18
N ARG A 50 30.10 -6.66 -5.33
CA ARG A 50 31.47 -7.07 -5.63
C ARG A 50 31.57 -8.59 -5.86
N GLN A 51 30.91 -9.39 -5.02
CA GLN A 51 30.84 -10.83 -5.22
C GLN A 51 30.15 -11.21 -6.54
N PHE A 52 29.05 -10.54 -6.90
CA PHE A 52 28.40 -10.76 -8.20
C PHE A 52 29.34 -10.46 -9.36
N GLU A 53 30.07 -9.34 -9.31
CA GLU A 53 31.03 -8.95 -10.34
C GLU A 53 32.18 -9.95 -10.48
N GLU A 54 32.67 -10.49 -9.36
CA GLU A 54 33.70 -11.54 -9.33
C GLU A 54 33.21 -12.87 -9.93
N ILE A 55 31.94 -13.23 -9.74
CA ILE A 55 31.35 -14.48 -10.28
C ILE A 55 30.98 -14.31 -11.76
N ILE A 56 30.37 -13.17 -12.11
CA ILE A 56 29.90 -12.83 -13.45
C ILE A 56 30.35 -11.39 -13.76
N PRO A 57 31.45 -11.21 -14.51
CA PRO A 57 31.91 -9.88 -14.91
C PRO A 57 30.81 -9.11 -15.66
N GLY A 58 30.62 -7.84 -15.32
CA GLY A 58 29.59 -6.93 -15.82
C GLY A 58 28.21 -7.08 -15.15
N SER A 59 28.07 -7.94 -14.15
CA SER A 59 26.79 -8.15 -13.46
C SER A 59 26.39 -6.97 -12.58
N ALA A 60 27.34 -6.29 -11.95
CA ALA A 60 27.05 -5.11 -11.14
C ALA A 60 26.42 -4.00 -12.01
N GLU A 61 27.02 -3.71 -13.16
CA GLU A 61 26.50 -2.75 -14.14
C GLU A 61 25.09 -3.14 -14.64
N ARG A 62 24.86 -4.43 -14.89
CA ARG A 62 23.53 -4.93 -15.27
C ARG A 62 22.48 -4.72 -14.18
N ILE A 63 22.85 -4.86 -12.91
CA ILE A 63 21.96 -4.59 -11.77
C ILE A 63 21.65 -3.09 -11.68
N PHE A 64 22.66 -2.23 -11.78
CA PHE A 64 22.47 -0.77 -11.76
C PHE A 64 21.60 -0.29 -12.92
N SER A 65 21.87 -0.75 -14.14
CA SER A 65 21.06 -0.37 -15.32
C SER A 65 19.61 -0.85 -15.21
N GLN A 66 19.37 -2.05 -14.69
CA GLN A 66 18.00 -2.52 -14.41
C GLN A 66 17.31 -1.65 -13.36
N PHE A 67 18.02 -1.26 -12.31
CA PHE A 67 17.48 -0.37 -11.28
C PHE A 67 17.13 1.02 -11.83
N GLU A 68 18.01 1.61 -12.63
CA GLU A 68 17.77 2.88 -13.29
C GLU A 68 16.58 2.81 -14.27
N ALA A 69 16.49 1.73 -15.04
CA ALA A 69 15.36 1.49 -15.95
C ALA A 69 14.03 1.42 -15.18
N GLN A 70 14.00 0.72 -14.04
CA GLN A 70 12.82 0.67 -13.16
C GLN A 70 12.47 2.03 -12.57
N SER A 71 13.47 2.79 -12.10
CA SER A 71 13.28 4.15 -11.59
C SER A 71 12.71 5.08 -12.67
N THR A 72 13.22 5.00 -13.90
CA THR A 72 12.74 5.78 -15.04
C THR A 72 11.35 5.37 -15.47
N HIS A 73 11.05 4.07 -15.50
CA HIS A 73 9.69 3.58 -15.75
C HIS A 73 8.70 4.10 -14.71
N ARG A 74 9.06 4.06 -13.41
CA ARG A 74 8.23 4.59 -12.33
C ARG A 74 7.99 6.09 -12.47
N ARG A 75 9.03 6.89 -12.71
CA ARG A 75 8.89 8.34 -12.96
C ARG A 75 8.00 8.63 -14.16
N ARG A 76 8.11 7.85 -15.24
CA ARG A 76 7.25 7.99 -16.43
C ARG A 76 5.79 7.67 -16.10
N MET A 77 5.53 6.62 -15.32
CA MET A 77 4.18 6.25 -14.88
C MET A 77 3.58 7.32 -13.96
N GLU A 78 4.36 7.85 -13.02
CA GLU A 78 3.96 8.96 -12.14
C GLU A 78 3.62 10.22 -12.97
N ALA A 79 4.49 10.61 -13.91
CA ALA A 79 4.26 11.75 -14.79
C ALA A 79 3.00 11.56 -15.66
N THR A 80 2.80 10.37 -16.21
CA THR A 80 1.62 10.04 -17.01
C THR A 80 0.36 10.13 -16.15
N ALA A 81 0.36 9.53 -14.96
CA ALA A 81 -0.78 9.57 -14.04
C ALA A 81 -1.18 11.01 -13.66
N ILE A 82 -0.19 11.86 -13.37
CA ILE A 82 -0.42 13.28 -13.07
C ILE A 82 -1.01 14.00 -14.30
N SER A 83 -0.43 13.79 -15.48
CA SER A 83 -0.87 14.45 -16.72
C SER A 83 -2.28 14.05 -17.16
N SER A 84 -2.60 12.75 -17.09
CA SER A 84 -3.91 12.21 -17.42
C SER A 84 -4.99 12.71 -16.45
N GLY A 85 -4.67 12.77 -15.15
CA GLY A 85 -5.58 13.36 -14.15
C GLY A 85 -5.88 14.82 -14.44
N ALA A 86 -4.86 15.61 -14.81
CA ALA A 86 -5.03 17.01 -15.17
C ALA A 86 -5.86 17.20 -16.44
N PHE A 87 -5.69 16.36 -17.46
CA PHE A 87 -6.42 16.45 -18.72
C PHE A 87 -7.90 16.09 -18.54
N SER A 88 -8.21 14.98 -17.87
CA SER A 88 -9.59 14.57 -17.59
C SER A 88 -10.34 15.61 -16.76
N GLN A 89 -9.67 16.22 -15.77
CA GLN A 89 -10.28 17.30 -14.99
C GLN A 89 -10.58 18.54 -15.84
N LYS A 90 -9.66 18.93 -16.74
CA LYS A 90 -9.87 20.06 -17.65
C LYS A 90 -11.02 19.81 -18.63
N LEU A 91 -11.12 18.61 -19.21
CA LEU A 91 -12.20 18.25 -20.13
C LEU A 91 -13.58 18.32 -19.46
N GLY A 92 -13.69 17.82 -18.21
CA GLY A 92 -14.94 17.90 -17.45
C GLY A 92 -15.36 19.34 -17.13
N THR A 93 -14.40 20.21 -16.80
CA THR A 93 -14.69 21.64 -16.56
C THR A 93 -15.11 22.35 -17.84
N ILE A 94 -14.47 22.07 -18.97
CA ILE A 94 -14.81 22.69 -20.27
C ILE A 94 -16.19 22.22 -20.76
N SER A 95 -16.51 20.93 -20.66
CA SER A 95 -17.82 20.42 -21.07
C SER A 95 -18.95 20.97 -20.20
N GLY A 96 -18.75 21.04 -18.88
CA GLY A 96 -19.69 21.69 -17.96
C GLY A 96 -19.88 23.18 -18.27
N ALA A 97 -18.79 23.90 -18.54
CA ALA A 97 -18.86 25.30 -18.94
C ALA A 97 -19.64 25.50 -20.25
N LEU A 98 -19.41 24.64 -21.26
CA LEU A 98 -20.12 24.71 -22.53
C LEU A 98 -21.63 24.48 -22.37
N ILE A 99 -22.03 23.45 -21.60
CA ILE A 99 -23.45 23.17 -21.31
C ILE A 99 -24.09 24.34 -20.56
N GLY A 100 -23.39 24.90 -19.56
CA GLY A 100 -23.86 26.07 -18.83
C GLY A 100 -24.05 27.29 -19.74
N LEU A 101 -23.09 27.55 -20.63
CA LEU A 101 -23.14 28.67 -21.56
C LEU A 101 -24.26 28.51 -22.60
N LEU A 102 -24.48 27.30 -23.10
CA LEU A 102 -25.61 26.98 -23.98
C LEU A 102 -26.97 27.15 -23.26
N GLY A 103 -27.07 26.71 -22.00
CA GLY A 103 -28.29 26.87 -21.20
C GLY A 103 -28.63 28.34 -20.93
N VAL A 104 -27.64 29.14 -20.55
CA VAL A 104 -27.80 30.59 -20.34
C VAL A 104 -28.12 31.29 -21.66
N GLY A 105 -27.36 31.01 -22.73
CA GLY A 105 -27.58 31.61 -24.06
C GLY A 105 -28.96 31.29 -24.62
N GLY A 106 -29.41 30.04 -24.52
CA GLY A 106 -30.76 29.62 -24.91
C GLY A 106 -31.86 30.31 -24.08
N GLY A 107 -31.63 30.47 -22.78
CA GLY A 107 -32.56 31.19 -21.89
C GLY A 107 -32.68 32.68 -22.16
N VAL A 108 -31.57 33.34 -22.48
CA VAL A 108 -31.55 34.75 -22.87
C VAL A 108 -32.26 34.94 -24.22
N TRP A 109 -31.99 34.06 -25.19
CA TRP A 109 -32.66 34.08 -26.49
C TRP A 109 -34.18 33.89 -26.34
N LEU A 110 -34.62 32.95 -25.51
CA LEU A 110 -36.03 32.71 -25.24
C LEU A 110 -36.72 33.84 -24.44
N SER A 111 -35.95 34.58 -23.63
CA SER A 111 -36.44 35.76 -22.91
C SER A 111 -36.70 36.94 -23.83
N HIS A 112 -35.91 37.07 -24.90
CA HIS A 112 -36.05 38.16 -25.85
C HIS A 112 -37.40 38.14 -26.60
N ASP A 113 -38.04 36.97 -26.75
CA ASP A 113 -39.38 36.81 -27.32
C ASP A 113 -40.54 37.17 -26.34
N GLY A 114 -40.24 37.83 -25.21
CA GLY A 114 -41.25 38.50 -24.38
C GLY A 114 -42.00 37.62 -23.37
N LYS A 115 -41.62 36.36 -23.19
CA LYS A 115 -42.17 35.47 -22.14
C LYS A 115 -41.38 35.64 -20.84
N SER A 116 -41.66 36.71 -20.09
CA SER A 116 -40.95 37.08 -18.85
C SER A 116 -40.89 35.95 -17.80
N LEU A 117 -41.89 35.05 -17.78
CA LEU A 117 -41.90 33.89 -16.88
C LEU A 117 -40.90 32.80 -17.32
N ALA A 118 -40.71 32.63 -18.63
CA ALA A 118 -39.76 31.67 -19.18
C ALA A 118 -38.30 32.10 -18.96
N GLY A 119 -38.03 33.41 -18.97
CA GLY A 119 -36.70 33.93 -18.66
C GLY A 119 -36.28 33.68 -17.21
N LEU A 120 -37.18 33.95 -16.27
CA LEU A 120 -36.96 33.67 -14.85
C LEU A 120 -36.76 32.17 -14.59
N SER A 121 -37.62 31.31 -15.14
CA SER A 121 -37.48 29.86 -14.96
C SER A 121 -36.15 29.33 -15.52
N THR A 122 -35.66 29.90 -16.62
CA THR A 122 -34.37 29.48 -17.21
C THR A 122 -33.17 29.94 -16.39
N LEU A 123 -33.21 31.15 -15.81
CA LEU A 123 -32.19 31.62 -14.87
C LEU A 123 -32.13 30.73 -13.61
N PHE A 124 -33.28 30.40 -13.01
CA PHE A 124 -33.30 29.51 -11.85
C PHE A 124 -32.91 28.07 -12.20
N SER A 125 -33.30 27.57 -13.38
CA SER A 125 -32.92 26.24 -13.85
C SER A 125 -31.41 26.11 -14.05
N THR A 126 -30.78 27.08 -14.73
CA THR A 126 -29.33 27.09 -14.94
C THR A 126 -28.56 27.22 -13.63
N LEU A 127 -29.04 28.06 -12.71
CA LEU A 127 -28.46 28.19 -11.36
C LEU A 127 -28.58 26.89 -10.56
N ALA A 128 -29.74 26.23 -10.61
CA ALA A 128 -29.98 24.96 -9.92
C ALA A 128 -29.09 23.82 -10.47
N VAL A 129 -28.88 23.76 -11.79
CA VAL A 129 -27.95 22.79 -12.39
C VAL A 129 -26.50 23.06 -11.93
N LEU A 130 -26.07 24.33 -11.89
CA LEU A 130 -24.72 24.67 -11.44
C LEU A 130 -24.50 24.34 -9.96
N VAL A 131 -25.44 24.71 -9.10
CA VAL A 131 -25.38 24.41 -7.66
C VAL A 131 -25.48 22.90 -7.42
N GLY A 132 -26.38 22.22 -8.12
CA GLY A 132 -26.57 20.77 -8.00
C GLY A 132 -25.33 19.98 -8.40
N THR A 133 -24.71 20.30 -9.54
CA THR A 133 -23.45 19.66 -9.96
C THR A 133 -22.29 19.96 -9.02
N TYR A 134 -22.20 21.19 -8.48
CA TYR A 134 -21.19 21.56 -7.48
C TYR A 134 -21.35 20.78 -6.17
N LEU A 135 -22.58 20.67 -5.65
CA LEU A 135 -22.87 19.93 -4.42
C LEU A 135 -22.64 18.42 -4.60
N TYR A 136 -23.08 17.85 -5.73
CA TYR A 136 -22.85 16.44 -6.05
C TYR A 136 -21.35 16.12 -6.13
N LYS A 137 -20.58 16.95 -6.83
CA LYS A 137 -19.12 16.80 -6.94
C LYS A 137 -18.44 16.89 -5.56
N ARG A 138 -18.88 17.82 -4.70
CA ARG A 138 -18.35 17.95 -3.34
C ARG A 138 -18.63 16.69 -2.51
N HIS A 139 -19.85 16.17 -2.56
CA HIS A 139 -20.23 14.97 -1.84
C HIS A 139 -19.47 13.72 -2.31
N GLN A 140 -19.27 13.58 -3.63
CA GLN A 140 -18.47 12.49 -4.18
C GLN A 140 -17.01 12.57 -3.70
N GLN A 141 -16.43 13.77 -3.71
CA GLN A 141 -15.05 13.96 -3.27
C GLN A 141 -14.86 13.69 -1.77
N ASP A 142 -15.86 14.01 -0.94
CA ASP A 142 -15.84 13.72 0.50
C ASP A 142 -15.96 12.20 0.77
N ASN A 143 -16.81 11.49 0.02
CA ASN A 143 -16.95 10.03 0.12
C ASN A 143 -15.67 9.28 -0.32
N GLU A 144 -15.06 9.68 -1.44
CA GLU A 144 -13.81 9.07 -1.93
C GLU A 144 -12.66 9.24 -0.93
N ARG A 145 -12.60 10.40 -0.25
CA ARG A 145 -11.63 10.64 0.83
C ARG A 145 -11.94 9.80 2.07
N ALA A 146 -13.21 9.63 2.41
CA ALA A 146 -13.63 8.82 3.55
C ALA A 146 -13.33 7.33 3.34
N GLU A 147 -13.52 6.80 2.14
CA GLU A 147 -13.18 5.41 1.80
C GLU A 147 -11.67 5.17 1.82
N LYS A 148 -10.87 6.09 1.26
CA LYS A 148 -9.41 5.96 1.25
C LYS A 148 -8.78 6.04 2.65
N ASN A 149 -9.45 6.70 3.60
CA ASN A 149 -9.00 6.83 4.99
C ASN A 149 -9.53 5.74 5.93
N LYS A 150 -10.36 4.79 5.46
CA LYS A 150 -10.74 3.63 6.29
C LYS A 150 -9.51 2.75 6.48
N PRO A 151 -9.12 2.41 7.72
CA PRO A 151 -8.03 1.47 7.95
C PRO A 151 -8.42 0.13 7.33
N SER A 152 -7.65 -0.33 6.36
CA SER A 152 -7.84 -1.64 5.74
C SER A 152 -7.70 -2.70 6.84
N SER A 153 -8.83 -3.24 7.28
CA SER A 153 -8.89 -4.39 8.18
C SER A 153 -8.10 -5.55 7.55
N PRO A 154 -7.24 -6.26 8.31
CA PRO A 154 -6.49 -7.39 7.78
C PRO A 154 -7.48 -8.40 7.20
N GLN A 155 -7.38 -8.67 5.90
CA GLN A 155 -8.10 -9.79 5.30
C GLN A 155 -7.50 -11.07 5.87
N ALA A 156 -8.17 -11.65 6.86
CA ALA A 156 -7.94 -13.02 7.28
C ALA A 156 -8.40 -13.92 6.13
N LYS A 157 -7.43 -14.58 5.50
CA LYS A 157 -7.65 -15.64 4.53
C LYS A 157 -7.77 -16.97 5.24
#